data_AF-A0A3D1HYY3-F1
#
_entry.id   AF-A0A3D1HYY3-F1
#
_cell.length_a   1.000
_cell.length_b   1.000
_cell.length_c   1.000
_cell.angle_alpha   90.00
_cell.angle_beta   90.00
_cell.angle_gamma   90.00
#
_symmetry.space_group_name_H-M   'P 1'
#
loop_
_entity.id
_entity.type
_entity.pdbx_description
1 polymer ?
#
loop_
_entity_poly.entity_id
_entity_poly.type
_entity_poly.pdbx_seq_one_letter_code
_entity_poly.pdbx_strand_id
1 'polypeptide(L)' 'MGIDIDVVITDYSVFAAVIDGLKSIGYIHEGVGIEDREAFKYSGKEHLLMHHLYVCPQYSEKLRRHIIFGDFPRSNAGSG' A
#
# COMPACT_ATOMS: atom_id res chain seq x y z
N MET A 1 13.52 7.77 8.69
CA MET A 1 13.68 7.30 7.31
C MET A 1 13.24 5.84 7.32
N GLY A 2 12.03 5.57 6.85
CA GLY A 2 11.45 4.24 6.77
C GLY A 2 10.85 4.05 5.39
N ILE A 3 10.54 2.82 5.01
CA ILE A 3 9.89 2.51 3.73
C ILE A 3 8.37 2.50 3.89
N ASP A 4 7.63 2.89 2.86
CA ASP A 4 6.18 2.75 2.83
C ASP A 4 5.81 1.49 2.04
N ILE A 5 4.92 0.67 2.61
CA ILE A 5 4.44 -0.59 2.04
C ILE A 5 2.93 -0.47 1.83
N ASP A 6 2.49 -0.55 0.58
CA ASP A 6 1.08 -0.55 0.20
C ASP A 6 0.63 -1.97 -0.21
N VAL A 7 -0.31 -2.55 0.55
CA VAL A 7 -1.01 -3.78 0.20
C VAL A 7 -2.27 -3.43 -0.58
N VAL A 8 -2.29 -3.79 -1.86
CA VAL A 8 -3.41 -3.50 -2.75
C VAL A 8 -4.45 -4.62 -2.69
N ILE A 9 -5.70 -4.27 -2.41
CA ILE A 9 -6.84 -5.20 -2.37
C ILE A 9 -7.82 -4.92 -3.51
N THR A 10 -8.59 -5.93 -3.93
CA THR A 10 -9.59 -5.78 -5.00
C THR A 10 -10.64 -4.73 -4.64
N ASP A 11 -11.17 -4.83 -3.43
CA ASP A 11 -12.14 -3.94 -2.83
C ASP A 11 -12.28 -4.30 -1.33
N TYR A 12 -13.10 -3.56 -0.59
CA TYR A 12 -13.25 -3.78 0.85
C TYR A 12 -13.88 -5.13 1.24
N SER A 13 -14.44 -5.90 0.31
CA SER A 13 -14.99 -7.24 0.59
C SER A 13 -13.93 -8.21 1.12
N VAL A 14 -12.65 -8.03 0.76
CA VAL A 14 -11.55 -8.87 1.26
C VAL A 14 -10.81 -8.25 2.46
N PHE A 15 -11.19 -7.04 2.88
CA PHE A 15 -10.44 -6.28 3.87
C PHE A 15 -10.39 -6.97 5.24
N ALA A 16 -11.49 -7.58 5.67
CA ALA A 16 -11.52 -8.32 6.94
C ALA A 16 -10.51 -9.47 6.96
N ALA A 17 -10.43 -10.25 5.88
CA ALA A 17 -9.46 -11.35 5.77
C ALA A 17 -8.01 -10.84 5.77
N VAL A 18 -7.77 -9.68 5.17
CA VAL A 18 -6.45 -9.03 5.16
C VAL A 18 -6.06 -8.56 6.57
N ILE A 19 -7.00 -7.96 7.32
CA ILE A 19 -6.77 -7.61 8.73
C ILE A 19 -6.38 -8.85 9.54
N ASP A 20 -7.11 -9.95 9.40
CA ASP A 20 -6.83 -11.18 10.15
C ASP A 20 -5.45 -11.76 9.81
N GLY A 21 -5.08 -11.78 8.52
CA GLY A 21 -3.74 -12.20 8.09
C GLY A 21 -2.62 -11.32 8.65
N LEU A 22 -2.79 -10.00 8.57
CA LEU A 22 -1.84 -9.03 9.10
C LEU A 22 -1.72 -9.11 10.64
N LYS A 23 -2.84 -9.35 11.32
CA LYS A 23 -2.89 -9.56 12.77
C LYS A 23 -2.15 -10.82 13.19
N SER A 24 -2.26 -11.90 12.42
CA SER A 24 -1.54 -13.15 12.67
C SER A 24 -0.01 -12.98 12.63
N ILE A 25 0.51 -11.98 11.93
CA ILE A 25 1.94 -11.64 11.88
C ILE A 25 2.28 -10.40 12.72
N GLY A 26 1.35 -9.95 13.57
CA GLY A 26 1.54 -8.93 14.59
C GLY A 26 1.41 -7.48 14.11
N TYR A 27 0.69 -7.22 13.02
CA TYR A 27 0.22 -5.87 12.70
C TYR A 27 -1.15 -5.62 13.33
N ILE A 28 -1.41 -4.36 13.67
CA ILE A 28 -2.64 -3.93 14.32
C ILE A 28 -3.23 -2.82 13.46
N HIS A 29 -4.49 -2.99 13.07
CA HIS A 29 -5.24 -2.01 12.30
C HIS A 29 -5.53 -0.77 13.16
N GLU A 30 -5.13 0.40 12.69
CA GLU A 30 -5.31 1.70 13.37
C GLU A 30 -6.49 2.50 12.81
N GLY A 31 -7.12 2.05 11.73
CA GLY A 31 -8.12 2.80 10.98
C GLY A 31 -7.52 3.60 9.82
N VAL A 32 -8.25 4.61 9.37
CA VAL A 32 -7.85 5.44 8.22
C VAL A 32 -6.60 6.26 8.58
N GLY A 33 -5.50 6.00 7.88
CA GLY A 33 -4.24 6.71 8.05
C GLY A 33 -4.19 8.01 7.25
N ILE A 34 -4.20 7.90 5.93
CA ILE A 34 -4.09 9.01 4.97
C ILE A 34 -4.88 8.65 3.71
N GLU A 35 -5.71 9.54 3.18
CA GLU A 35 -6.37 9.46 1.84
C GLU A 35 -6.74 8.02 1.38
N ASP A 36 -7.83 7.47 1.93
CA ASP A 36 -8.38 6.14 1.58
C ASP A 36 -7.44 4.94 1.83
N ARG A 37 -6.43 5.12 2.69
CA ARG A 37 -5.54 4.03 3.14
C ARG A 37 -5.79 3.67 4.59
N GLU A 38 -5.95 2.39 4.84
CA GLU A 38 -6.08 1.81 6.16
C GLU A 38 -4.68 1.57 6.72
N ALA A 39 -4.33 2.23 7.82
CA ALA A 39 -3.00 2.17 8.42
C ALA A 39 -2.88 1.01 9.41
N PHE A 40 -1.67 0.44 9.46
CA PHE A 40 -1.32 -0.63 10.38
C PHE A 40 -0.06 -0.28 11.15
N LYS A 41 -0.11 -0.45 12.47
CA LYS A 41 1.06 -0.37 13.34
C LYS A 41 1.58 -1.75 13.68
N TYR A 42 2.79 -1.81 14.21
CA TYR A 42 3.36 -3.01 14.79
C TYR A 42 4.10 -2.66 16.08
N SER A 43 4.16 -3.62 17.00
CA SER A 43 4.98 -3.56 18.21
C SER A 43 5.85 -4.81 18.30
N GLY A 44 6.97 -4.73 19.03
CA GLY A 44 7.87 -5.87 19.22
C GLY A 44 8.65 -6.31 17.98
N LYS A 45 8.69 -5.48 16.92
CA LYS A 45 9.48 -5.72 15.71
C LYS A 45 10.63 -4.73 15.57
N GLU A 46 11.33 -4.48 16.66
CA GLU A 46 12.47 -3.54 16.72
C GLU A 46 13.64 -3.97 15.81
N HIS A 47 13.68 -5.24 15.43
CA HIS A 47 14.65 -5.81 14.48
C HIS A 47 14.31 -5.54 13.01
N LEU A 48 13.10 -5.06 12.70
CA LEU A 48 12.72 -4.69 11.34
C LEU A 48 13.12 -3.26 11.03
N LEU A 49 13.46 -3.02 9.76
CA LEU A 49 13.56 -1.67 9.23
C LEU A 49 12.25 -0.92 9.51
N MET A 50 12.34 0.33 9.97
CA MET A 50 11.16 1.16 10.18
C MET A 50 10.37 1.25 8.87
N HIS A 51 9.07 0.99 8.95
CA HIS A 51 8.18 1.09 7.81
C HIS A 51 6.77 1.47 8.22
N HIS A 52 6.02 2.01 7.27
CA HIS A 52 4.58 2.16 7.40
C HIS A 52 3.89 1.14 6.50
N LEU A 53 2.86 0.50 7.03
CA LEU A 53 2.06 -0.45 6.27
C LEU A 53 0.65 0.12 6.09
N TYR A 54 0.21 0.11 4.85
CA TYR A 54 -1.11 0.55 4.44
C TYR A 54 -1.81 -0.55 3.64
N VAL A 55 -3.13 -0.62 3.78
CA VAL A 55 -3.99 -1.41 2.89
C VAL A 55 -4.88 -0.44 2.13
N CYS A 56 -4.92 -0.57 0.80
CA CYS A 56 -5.75 0.29 -0.05
C CYS A 56 -6.42 -0.50 -1.17
N PRO A 57 -7.64 -0.12 -1.58
CA PRO A 57 -8.27 -0.74 -2.73
C PRO A 57 -7.58 -0.34 -4.04
N GLN A 58 -7.58 -1.22 -5.02
CA GLN A 58 -6.96 -1.05 -6.34
C GLN A 58 -7.47 0.18 -7.12
N TYR A 59 -8.66 0.68 -6.77
CA TYR A 59 -9.28 1.85 -7.40
C TYR A 59 -8.93 3.17 -6.70
N SER A 60 -8.07 3.17 -5.67
CA SER A 60 -7.56 4.42 -5.07
C SER A 60 -6.90 5.28 -6.16
N GLU A 61 -7.42 6.49 -6.38
CA GLU A 61 -7.00 7.40 -7.45
C GLU A 61 -5.49 7.71 -7.40
N LYS A 62 -4.89 7.67 -6.20
CA LYS A 62 -3.45 7.83 -6.00
C LYS A 62 -2.62 6.61 -6.39
N LEU A 63 -3.15 5.38 -6.25
CA LEU A 63 -2.48 4.17 -6.74
C LEU A 63 -2.41 4.21 -8.27
N ARG A 64 -3.50 4.66 -8.94
CA ARG A 64 -3.47 4.94 -10.38
C ARG A 64 -2.38 5.94 -10.72
N ARG A 65 -2.20 7.02 -9.96
CA ARG A 65 -1.11 7.98 -10.21
C ARG A 65 0.28 7.38 -9.97
N HIS A 66 0.50 6.58 -8.92
CA HIS A 66 1.80 5.96 -8.66
C HIS A 66 2.14 4.79 -9.62
N ILE A 67 1.15 4.00 -10.05
CA ILE A 67 1.35 2.88 -10.99
C ILE A 67 1.44 3.37 -12.43
N ILE A 68 0.63 4.37 -12.85
CA ILE A 68 0.63 4.87 -14.24
C ILE A 68 1.89 5.70 -14.55
N PHE A 69 2.62 6.22 -13.55
CA PHE A 69 3.92 6.85 -13.82
C PHE A 69 5.02 5.86 -14.25
N GLY A 70 4.77 4.54 -14.18
CA GLY A 70 5.68 3.49 -14.67
C GLY A 70 5.47 3.07 -16.13
N ASP A 71 4.34 3.44 -16.75
CA ASP A 71 4.02 3.09 -18.14
C ASP A 71 3.88 4.38 -18.97
N PHE A 72 4.95 5.16 -19.04
CA PHE A 72 5.15 6.03 -20.19
C PHE A 72 5.73 5.15 -21.30
N PRO A 73 5.04 4.96 -22.44
CA PRO A 73 5.71 4.47 -23.62
C PRO A 73 6.83 5.45 -23.96
N ARG A 74 8.07 4.97 -24.02
CA ARG A 74 9.14 5.67 -24.73
C ARG A 74 8.72 5.77 -26.20
N SER A 75 7.97 6.81 -26.53
CA SER A 75 7.98 7.34 -27.89
C SER A 75 9.31 8.06 -28.06
N ASN A 76 10.34 7.25 -28.33
CA ASN A 76 11.58 7.74 -28.88
C ASN A 76 11.22 8.52 -30.14
N ALA A 77 11.62 9.80 -30.17
CA ALA A 77 11.59 10.60 -31.38
C ALA A 77 12.37 9.85 -32.47
N GLY A 78 11.64 9.24 -33.40
CA GLY A 78 12.16 8.86 -34.69
C GLY A 78 12.09 10.09 -35.57
N SER A 79 13.18 10.84 -35.63
CA SER A 79 13.43 11.91 -36.58
C SER A 79 13.13 11.44 -38.00
N GLY A 80 12.31 12.20 -38.71
CA GLY A 80 12.15 12.17 -40.16
C GLY A 80 12.10 13.61 -40.66
#